data_AF-A0A942XT57-F1
#
_entry.id   AF-A0A942XT57-F1
#
_cell.length_a   1.000
_cell.length_b   1.000
_cell.length_c   1.000
_cell.angle_alpha   90.00
_cell.angle_beta   90.00
_cell.angle_gamma   90.00
#
_symmetry.space_group_name_H-M   'P 1'
#
loop_
_entity.id
_entity.type
_entity.pdbx_description
1 polymer ?
#
loop_
_entity_poly.entity_id
_entity_poly.type
_entity_poly.pdbx_seq_one_letter_code
_entity_poly.pdbx_strand_id
1 'polypeptide(L)'
;MKKIKFLILAVLGTALASGAKAGIIEVESGGDIRAALRKASEADTVLLKAGEYTLPSQIEQTKDIVLMGESGKMPVVNFTNFVLGTGADKLVLDGIHIIYNRKYLVYNANEKDVEIGLIAVRNCIVNLNGENGASLILNRSTGAKNRIGRIEIDNSIVYNGQAPSHGVVNVGKESTAQIGSIRLTNSTFADFVRGVIIVSTRMNDLKIRVNACTFYNVNTSENSAGVFHANLGNTEIEVVRSIFCIPGSSPKFIDAGAGSIVKITDSYRVNMQPRIRNPYGLLTTRGNERSVFASPANDPLDGCTSYRIVDGALSGKKLGDPRWE
;
A
#
# COMPACT_ATOMS: atom_id res chain seq x y z
N MET A 1 -36.83 3.95 13.23
CA MET A 1 -35.45 3.39 13.29
C MET A 1 -35.42 2.07 12.53
N LYS A 2 -34.98 2.08 11.26
CA LYS A 2 -34.88 0.87 10.42
C LYS A 2 -33.44 0.35 10.47
N LYS A 3 -33.27 -0.88 10.96
CA LYS A 3 -31.98 -1.59 11.02
C LYS A 3 -31.56 -1.99 9.60
N ILE A 4 -30.47 -1.42 9.10
CA ILE A 4 -29.85 -1.83 7.83
C ILE A 4 -28.95 -3.03 8.12
N LYS A 5 -29.31 -4.20 7.56
CA LYS A 5 -28.47 -5.40 7.55
C LYS A 5 -27.36 -5.19 6.50
N PHE A 6 -26.10 -5.21 6.92
CA PHE A 6 -24.96 -5.27 6.00
C PHE A 6 -24.94 -6.63 5.30
N LEU A 7 -25.01 -6.62 3.98
CA LEU A 7 -24.85 -7.79 3.13
C LEU A 7 -23.35 -8.00 2.89
N ILE A 8 -22.80 -9.08 3.45
CA ILE A 8 -21.40 -9.49 3.24
C ILE A 8 -21.30 -10.05 1.81
N LEU A 9 -20.50 -9.39 0.96
CA LEU A 9 -20.19 -9.85 -0.38
C LEU A 9 -19.07 -10.91 -0.28
N ALA A 10 -19.43 -12.18 -0.43
CA ALA A 10 -18.46 -13.26 -0.57
C ALA A 10 -17.74 -13.11 -1.92
N VAL A 11 -16.48 -12.68 -1.90
CA VAL A 11 -15.61 -12.72 -3.08
C VAL A 11 -14.86 -14.05 -3.06
N LEU A 12 -15.52 -15.10 -3.54
CA LEU A 12 -14.88 -16.36 -3.94
C LEU A 12 -15.17 -16.60 -5.43
N GLY A 13 -14.11 -16.75 -6.23
CA GLY A 13 -14.16 -17.23 -7.61
C GLY A 13 -12.97 -16.68 -8.41
N THR A 14 -12.13 -17.47 -9.08
CA THR A 14 -12.21 -18.88 -9.49
C THR A 14 -10.78 -19.40 -9.70
N ALA A 15 -10.42 -20.51 -9.04
CA ALA A 15 -9.26 -21.32 -9.43
C ALA A 15 -9.80 -22.63 -10.02
N LEU A 16 -9.36 -22.97 -11.24
CA LEU A 16 -9.64 -24.27 -11.84
C LEU A 16 -8.41 -25.17 -11.67
N ALA A 17 -8.68 -26.30 -11.01
CA ALA A 17 -7.98 -27.59 -11.05
C ALA A 17 -6.62 -27.74 -10.32
N SER A 18 -6.70 -27.98 -9.01
CA SER A 18 -6.31 -29.28 -8.43
C SER A 18 -7.13 -29.51 -7.15
N GLY A 19 -7.48 -30.77 -6.85
CA GLY A 19 -8.48 -31.15 -5.85
C GLY A 19 -8.14 -30.93 -4.37
N ALA A 20 -7.43 -29.86 -4.02
CA ALA A 20 -7.28 -29.43 -2.64
C ALA A 20 -8.50 -28.60 -2.24
N LYS A 21 -9.34 -29.12 -1.34
CA LYS A 21 -10.40 -28.34 -0.71
C LYS A 21 -9.74 -27.30 0.17
N ALA A 22 -9.87 -26.01 -0.18
CA ALA A 22 -9.38 -24.90 0.61
C ALA A 22 -9.86 -25.02 2.07
N GLY A 23 -8.92 -25.14 2.99
CA GLY A 23 -9.13 -25.23 4.42
C GLY A 23 -8.84 -23.90 5.14
N ILE A 24 -9.32 -23.81 6.37
CA ILE A 24 -8.97 -22.73 7.30
C ILE A 24 -8.08 -23.33 8.39
N ILE A 25 -6.91 -22.77 8.58
CA ILE A 25 -6.01 -23.09 9.71
C ILE A 25 -6.10 -21.94 10.69
N GLU A 26 -6.81 -22.16 11.78
CA GLU A 26 -6.94 -21.17 12.85
C GLU A 26 -5.69 -21.12 13.72
N VAL A 27 -5.31 -19.91 14.12
CA VAL A 27 -4.21 -19.66 15.06
C VAL A 27 -4.76 -18.82 16.20
N GLU A 28 -4.84 -19.42 17.38
CA GLU A 28 -5.22 -18.73 18.62
C GLU A 28 -4.19 -17.66 19.01
N SER A 29 -4.58 -16.69 19.85
CA SER A 29 -3.70 -15.61 20.31
C SER A 29 -2.37 -16.14 20.85
N GLY A 30 -1.26 -15.53 20.46
CA GLY A 30 0.09 -15.96 20.84
C GLY A 30 0.58 -17.26 20.17
N GLY A 31 -0.24 -17.87 19.30
CA GLY A 31 0.12 -19.07 18.57
C GLY A 31 1.20 -18.85 17.51
N ASP A 32 1.78 -19.95 17.02
CA ASP A 32 2.86 -19.92 16.04
C ASP A 32 2.33 -19.81 14.60
N ILE A 33 2.30 -18.57 14.08
CA ILE A 33 1.93 -18.27 12.70
C ILE A 33 2.85 -18.99 11.69
N ARG A 34 4.14 -19.16 12.00
CA ARG A 34 5.07 -19.84 11.09
C ARG A 34 4.74 -21.32 10.97
N ALA A 35 4.40 -21.98 12.08
CA ALA A 35 3.95 -23.36 12.05
C ALA A 35 2.67 -23.52 11.22
N ALA A 36 1.72 -22.59 11.36
CA ALA A 36 0.49 -22.58 10.56
C ALA A 36 0.76 -22.38 9.07
N LEU A 37 1.61 -21.41 8.70
CA LEU A 37 2.01 -21.18 7.30
C LEU A 37 2.75 -22.39 6.72
N ARG A 38 3.59 -23.09 7.50
CA ARG A 38 4.24 -24.34 7.04
C ARG A 38 3.23 -25.45 6.77
N LYS A 39 2.21 -25.59 7.62
CA LYS A 39 1.14 -26.59 7.47
C LYS A 39 0.17 -26.29 6.32
N ALA A 40 -0.09 -25.02 6.05
CA ALA A 40 -1.00 -24.57 4.99
C ALA A 40 -0.61 -25.11 3.61
N SER A 41 -1.56 -25.64 2.86
CA SER A 41 -1.43 -25.80 1.41
C SER A 41 -1.61 -24.46 0.69
N GLU A 42 -1.30 -24.40 -0.61
CA GLU A 42 -1.48 -23.19 -1.44
C GLU A 42 -2.94 -22.69 -1.49
N ALA A 43 -3.90 -23.58 -1.26
CA ALA A 43 -5.32 -23.26 -1.24
C ALA A 43 -5.84 -22.82 0.14
N ASP A 44 -5.06 -23.01 1.20
CA ASP A 44 -5.50 -22.76 2.57
C ASP A 44 -5.43 -21.28 2.96
N THR A 45 -6.26 -20.92 3.93
CA THR A 45 -6.20 -19.62 4.61
C THR A 45 -5.75 -19.83 6.04
N VAL A 46 -4.74 -19.06 6.47
CA VAL A 46 -4.37 -18.97 7.89
C VAL A 46 -5.19 -17.83 8.51
N LEU A 47 -6.03 -18.18 9.49
CA LEU A 47 -6.92 -17.25 10.19
C LEU A 47 -6.37 -16.96 11.59
N LEU A 48 -6.06 -15.70 11.87
CA LEU A 48 -5.59 -15.23 13.16
C LEU A 48 -6.79 -14.78 14.00
N LYS A 49 -6.96 -15.37 15.19
CA LYS A 49 -7.94 -14.91 16.17
C LYS A 49 -7.51 -13.56 16.76
N ALA A 50 -8.43 -12.91 17.48
CA ALA A 50 -8.11 -11.69 18.22
C ALA A 50 -6.91 -11.92 19.15
N GLY A 51 -5.90 -11.07 19.07
CA GLY A 51 -4.69 -11.22 19.86
C GLY A 51 -3.48 -10.51 19.27
N GLU A 52 -2.35 -10.70 19.94
CA GLU A 52 -1.05 -10.22 19.48
C GLU A 52 -0.16 -11.42 19.12
N TYR A 53 0.62 -11.24 18.06
CA TYR A 53 1.51 -12.24 17.52
C TYR A 53 2.87 -11.62 17.22
N THR A 54 3.92 -12.42 17.38
CA THR A 54 5.29 -12.02 17.07
C THR A 54 5.92 -13.04 16.15
N LEU A 55 6.39 -12.58 14.99
CA LEU A 55 7.23 -13.35 14.09
C LEU A 55 8.65 -12.76 14.10
N PRO A 56 9.55 -13.29 14.95
CA PRO A 56 10.84 -12.65 15.22
C PRO A 56 11.88 -12.85 14.11
N SER A 57 11.58 -13.64 13.09
CA SER A 57 12.50 -13.87 11.97
C SER A 57 11.79 -13.89 10.63
N GLN A 58 12.58 -13.60 9.60
CA GLN A 58 12.17 -13.54 8.20
C GLN A 58 11.35 -14.75 7.78
N ILE A 59 10.37 -14.51 6.93
CA ILE A 59 9.47 -15.52 6.42
C ILE A 59 9.80 -15.71 4.94
N GLU A 60 10.59 -16.74 4.66
CA GLU A 60 10.87 -17.20 3.30
C GLU A 60 9.76 -18.12 2.85
N GLN A 61 9.13 -17.79 1.72
CA GLN A 61 7.92 -18.47 1.27
C GLN A 61 8.06 -18.83 -0.19
N THR A 62 7.78 -20.10 -0.47
CA THR A 62 7.85 -20.72 -1.80
C THR A 62 6.48 -21.18 -2.28
N LYS A 63 5.42 -20.76 -1.59
CA LYS A 63 4.02 -21.10 -1.88
C LYS A 63 3.12 -19.92 -1.57
N ASP A 64 1.91 -19.97 -2.10
CA ASP A 64 0.89 -18.96 -1.88
C ASP A 64 0.53 -18.79 -0.41
N ILE A 65 0.28 -17.54 -0.01
CA ILE A 65 -0.14 -17.18 1.34
C ILE A 65 -1.43 -16.37 1.29
N VAL A 66 -2.37 -16.80 2.12
CA VAL A 66 -3.51 -15.99 2.55
C VAL A 66 -3.51 -15.97 4.07
N LEU A 67 -3.18 -14.81 4.65
CA LEU A 67 -3.20 -14.58 6.09
C LEU A 67 -4.29 -13.55 6.39
N MET A 68 -5.28 -13.97 7.17
CA MET A 68 -6.45 -13.15 7.50
C MET A 68 -6.59 -12.97 9.00
N GLY A 69 -6.98 -11.78 9.44
CA GLY A 69 -7.48 -11.57 10.78
C GLY A 69 -8.95 -11.96 10.91
N GLU A 70 -9.34 -12.37 12.12
CA GLU A 70 -10.74 -12.59 12.45
C GLU A 70 -11.54 -11.29 12.23
N SER A 71 -12.70 -11.44 11.59
CA SER A 71 -13.51 -10.30 11.16
C SER A 71 -13.84 -9.36 12.32
N GLY A 72 -13.52 -8.08 12.16
CA GLY A 72 -13.75 -7.05 13.17
C GLY A 72 -12.83 -7.10 14.39
N LYS A 73 -11.83 -7.98 14.42
CA LYS A 73 -10.90 -8.13 15.55
C LYS A 73 -9.54 -7.48 15.34
N MET A 74 -9.11 -7.35 14.08
CA MET A 74 -7.85 -6.70 13.69
C MET A 74 -6.65 -7.13 14.56
N PRO A 75 -6.30 -8.44 14.59
CA PRO A 75 -5.16 -8.91 15.38
C PRO A 75 -3.88 -8.16 15.03
N VAL A 76 -3.03 -7.96 16.04
CA VAL A 76 -1.76 -7.27 15.89
C VAL A 76 -0.66 -8.28 15.61
N VAL A 77 0.09 -8.08 14.53
CA VAL A 77 1.18 -8.96 14.15
C VAL A 77 2.45 -8.15 13.99
N ASN A 78 3.42 -8.45 14.85
CA ASN A 78 4.76 -7.92 14.79
C ASN A 78 5.58 -8.77 13.80
N PHE A 79 5.75 -8.26 12.58
CA PHE A 79 6.52 -8.91 11.52
C PHE A 79 7.97 -8.45 11.49
N THR A 80 8.84 -9.30 10.95
CA THR A 80 10.11 -8.84 10.38
C THR A 80 9.92 -8.46 8.92
N ASN A 81 9.72 -9.43 8.04
CA ASN A 81 9.57 -9.29 6.59
C ASN A 81 9.22 -10.63 5.93
N PHE A 82 8.61 -10.55 4.77
CA PHE A 82 8.41 -11.65 3.82
C PHE A 82 9.47 -11.59 2.73
N VAL A 83 10.01 -12.74 2.37
CA VAL A 83 10.74 -12.97 1.12
C VAL A 83 9.91 -13.94 0.31
N LEU A 84 9.47 -13.48 -0.85
CA LEU A 84 8.70 -14.28 -1.77
C LEU A 84 9.70 -14.90 -2.75
N GLY A 85 10.07 -16.15 -2.46
CA GLY A 85 11.00 -16.93 -3.28
C GLY A 85 10.30 -17.58 -4.48
N THR A 86 11.07 -18.34 -5.26
CA THR A 86 10.55 -19.08 -6.41
C THR A 86 9.42 -20.05 -5.99
N GLY A 87 8.23 -19.88 -6.56
CA GLY A 87 7.05 -20.73 -6.31
C GLY A 87 5.89 -20.03 -5.59
N ALA A 88 6.11 -18.88 -4.95
CA ALA A 88 5.02 -18.08 -4.38
C ALA A 88 4.42 -17.12 -5.42
N ASP A 89 3.23 -17.41 -5.94
CA ASP A 89 2.53 -16.54 -6.89
C ASP A 89 1.73 -15.45 -6.15
N LYS A 90 1.28 -15.73 -4.92
CA LYS A 90 0.35 -14.88 -4.20
C LYS A 90 0.73 -14.63 -2.74
N LEU A 91 0.69 -13.36 -2.33
CA LEU A 91 0.64 -12.93 -0.93
C LEU A 91 -0.61 -12.08 -0.69
N VAL A 92 -1.50 -12.52 0.20
CA VAL A 92 -2.67 -11.74 0.66
C VAL A 92 -2.62 -11.59 2.17
N LEU A 93 -2.65 -10.34 2.62
CA LEU A 93 -2.81 -9.95 4.02
C LEU A 93 -4.14 -9.20 4.15
N ASP A 94 -5.05 -9.68 5.00
CA ASP A 94 -6.41 -9.12 5.10
C ASP A 94 -6.87 -8.96 6.56
N GLY A 95 -7.26 -7.75 6.96
CA GLY A 95 -7.89 -7.52 8.26
C GLY A 95 -6.92 -7.61 9.45
N ILE A 96 -5.67 -7.20 9.28
CA ILE A 96 -4.59 -7.34 10.28
C ILE A 96 -3.94 -5.98 10.56
N HIS A 97 -3.59 -5.74 11.82
CA HIS A 97 -2.69 -4.65 12.19
C HIS A 97 -1.24 -5.15 12.15
N ILE A 98 -0.49 -4.70 11.16
CA ILE A 98 0.89 -5.08 10.90
C ILE A 98 1.80 -4.00 11.48
N ILE A 99 2.70 -4.40 12.37
CA ILE A 99 3.81 -3.58 12.84
C ILE A 99 5.07 -4.29 12.37
N TYR A 100 5.98 -3.63 11.65
CA TYR A 100 7.24 -4.28 11.28
C TYR A 100 8.46 -3.52 11.78
N ASN A 101 9.38 -4.23 12.44
CA ASN A 101 10.58 -3.65 13.05
C ASN A 101 11.81 -3.75 12.14
N ARG A 102 11.57 -3.69 10.83
CA ARG A 102 12.59 -3.79 9.77
C ARG A 102 12.36 -2.70 8.74
N LYS A 103 13.07 -2.76 7.62
CA LYS A 103 12.96 -1.73 6.57
C LYS A 103 11.85 -2.01 5.56
N TYR A 104 11.50 -3.28 5.32
CA TYR A 104 10.57 -3.65 4.24
C TYR A 104 9.66 -4.80 4.66
N LEU A 105 8.35 -4.69 4.43
CA LEU A 105 7.43 -5.81 4.69
C LEU A 105 7.61 -6.92 3.65
N VAL A 106 7.74 -6.59 2.37
CA VAL A 106 8.13 -7.53 1.30
C VAL A 106 9.51 -7.14 0.80
N TYR A 107 10.46 -8.07 0.84
CA TYR A 107 11.87 -7.84 0.52
C TYR A 107 12.39 -8.83 -0.52
N ASN A 108 12.38 -8.41 -1.79
CA ASN A 108 12.85 -9.22 -2.93
C ASN A 108 14.12 -8.61 -3.54
N ALA A 109 15.19 -8.47 -2.74
CA ALA A 109 16.47 -7.95 -3.23
C ALA A 109 17.50 -9.05 -3.50
N ASN A 110 17.44 -10.15 -2.77
CA ASN A 110 18.42 -11.24 -2.85
C ASN A 110 17.92 -12.45 -3.66
N GLU A 111 16.68 -12.39 -4.16
CA GLU A 111 16.09 -13.45 -4.96
C GLU A 111 16.59 -13.38 -6.40
N LYS A 112 17.00 -14.52 -6.95
CA LYS A 112 17.40 -14.62 -8.37
C LYS A 112 16.19 -14.40 -9.25
N ASP A 113 15.18 -15.24 -9.15
CA ASP A 113 13.95 -15.14 -9.94
C ASP A 113 12.75 -14.85 -9.04
N VAL A 114 11.93 -13.88 -9.46
CA VAL A 114 10.71 -13.42 -8.79
C VAL A 114 9.58 -13.49 -9.82
N GLU A 115 8.60 -14.37 -9.62
CA GLU A 115 7.40 -14.46 -10.45
C GLU A 115 6.18 -14.49 -9.53
N ILE A 116 5.61 -13.31 -9.28
CA ILE A 116 4.50 -13.13 -8.34
C ILE A 116 3.30 -12.58 -9.10
N GLY A 117 2.20 -13.30 -9.17
CA GLY A 117 0.93 -12.83 -9.72
C GLY A 117 0.31 -11.69 -8.92
N LEU A 118 0.29 -11.78 -7.59
CA LEU A 118 -0.42 -10.83 -6.72
C LEU A 118 0.23 -10.62 -5.35
N ILE A 119 0.39 -9.35 -4.96
CA ILE A 119 0.60 -8.91 -3.58
C ILE A 119 -0.60 -8.04 -3.19
N ALA A 120 -1.38 -8.44 -2.19
CA ALA A 120 -2.54 -7.70 -1.71
C ALA A 120 -2.49 -7.43 -0.21
N VAL A 121 -2.76 -6.18 0.17
CA VAL A 121 -2.96 -5.73 1.56
C VAL A 121 -4.33 -5.07 1.64
N ARG A 122 -5.24 -5.68 2.39
CA ARG A 122 -6.66 -5.30 2.40
C ARG A 122 -7.17 -5.14 3.82
N ASN A 123 -8.00 -4.14 4.07
CA ASN A 123 -8.59 -3.93 5.40
C ASN A 123 -7.54 -3.90 6.52
N CYS A 124 -6.31 -3.49 6.22
CA CYS A 124 -5.18 -3.58 7.14
C CYS A 124 -4.82 -2.21 7.69
N ILE A 125 -4.15 -2.24 8.84
CA ILE A 125 -3.38 -1.11 9.35
C ILE A 125 -1.93 -1.53 9.27
N VAL A 126 -1.09 -0.76 8.59
CA VAL A 126 0.33 -1.05 8.46
C VAL A 126 1.13 0.11 9.02
N ASN A 127 1.74 -0.12 10.18
CA ASN A 127 2.78 0.72 10.71
C ASN A 127 4.12 0.25 10.15
N LEU A 128 4.74 1.09 9.32
CA LEU A 128 6.04 0.83 8.76
C LEU A 128 7.13 0.72 9.84
N ASN A 129 6.95 1.37 11.00
CA ASN A 129 7.81 1.37 12.19
C ASN A 129 9.33 1.24 11.92
N GLY A 130 9.78 1.84 10.83
CA GLY A 130 11.04 1.52 10.19
C GLY A 130 11.95 2.73 10.16
N GLU A 131 13.25 2.48 10.28
CA GLU A 131 14.29 3.50 10.11
C GLU A 131 14.27 4.12 8.71
N ASN A 132 15.07 5.18 8.52
CA ASN A 132 15.17 5.93 7.26
C ASN A 132 15.18 5.03 6.00
N GLY A 133 14.19 5.29 5.14
CA GLY A 133 14.04 4.66 3.83
C GLY A 133 13.25 3.34 3.80
N ALA A 134 12.41 3.10 4.81
CA ALA A 134 11.47 1.98 4.83
C ALA A 134 10.45 2.05 3.66
N SER A 135 9.97 0.90 3.20
CA SER A 135 8.86 0.82 2.24
C SER A 135 8.04 -0.44 2.48
N LEU A 136 6.75 -0.43 2.15
CA LEU A 136 5.95 -1.64 2.24
C LEU A 136 6.54 -2.76 1.36
N ILE A 137 6.88 -2.44 0.11
CA ILE A 137 7.41 -3.39 -0.86
C ILE A 137 8.72 -2.85 -1.43
N LEU A 138 9.78 -3.65 -1.34
CA LEU A 138 11.03 -3.45 -2.05
C LEU A 138 11.25 -4.59 -3.04
N ASN A 139 11.45 -4.25 -4.31
CA ASN A 139 12.01 -5.16 -5.30
C ASN A 139 13.33 -4.59 -5.85
N ARG A 140 14.40 -5.35 -5.68
CA ARG A 140 15.73 -5.06 -6.24
C ARG A 140 16.37 -6.29 -6.90
N SER A 141 15.58 -7.35 -7.11
CA SER A 141 16.06 -8.56 -7.76
C SER A 141 16.55 -8.24 -9.18
N THR A 142 17.61 -8.92 -9.59
CA THR A 142 18.33 -8.68 -10.84
C THR A 142 18.32 -9.89 -11.78
N GLY A 143 17.65 -10.99 -11.44
CA GLY A 143 17.62 -12.16 -12.32
C GLY A 143 16.72 -11.94 -13.53
N ALA A 144 16.84 -12.86 -14.50
CA ALA A 144 16.21 -12.71 -15.80
C ALA A 144 14.66 -12.77 -15.71
N LYS A 145 14.13 -13.49 -14.72
CA LYS A 145 12.69 -13.55 -14.44
C LYS A 145 12.40 -12.72 -13.20
N ASN A 146 11.99 -11.48 -13.39
CA ASN A 146 11.55 -10.62 -12.28
C ASN A 146 10.24 -9.92 -12.67
N ARG A 147 9.12 -10.44 -12.19
CA ARG A 147 7.79 -9.96 -12.52
C ARG A 147 6.89 -9.97 -11.29
N ILE A 148 6.17 -8.87 -11.10
CA ILE A 148 5.02 -8.77 -10.21
C ILE A 148 3.80 -8.40 -11.05
N GLY A 149 2.81 -9.27 -11.14
CA GLY A 149 1.60 -9.04 -11.93
C GLY A 149 0.81 -7.84 -11.39
N ARG A 150 0.48 -7.86 -10.09
CA ARG A 150 -0.32 -6.83 -9.44
C ARG A 150 0.06 -6.61 -7.99
N ILE A 151 0.10 -5.35 -7.59
CA ILE A 151 0.16 -4.89 -6.20
C ILE A 151 -1.16 -4.18 -5.92
N GLU A 152 -1.84 -4.54 -4.83
CA GLU A 152 -3.13 -3.98 -4.44
C GLU A 152 -3.14 -3.60 -2.96
N ILE A 153 -3.38 -2.32 -2.67
CA ILE A 153 -3.62 -1.81 -1.33
C ILE A 153 -5.04 -1.24 -1.31
N ASP A 154 -5.94 -1.90 -0.59
CA ASP A 154 -7.35 -1.51 -0.53
C ASP A 154 -7.85 -1.39 0.91
N ASN A 155 -8.71 -0.40 1.15
CA ASN A 155 -9.34 -0.16 2.45
C ASN A 155 -8.35 -0.20 3.63
N SER A 156 -7.14 0.35 3.46
CA SER A 156 -6.04 0.18 4.40
C SER A 156 -5.45 1.52 4.85
N ILE A 157 -4.79 1.52 6.00
CA ILE A 157 -3.93 2.61 6.47
C ILE A 157 -2.48 2.15 6.35
N VAL A 158 -1.62 2.94 5.71
CA VAL A 158 -0.17 2.71 5.66
C VAL A 158 0.55 3.97 6.11
N TYR A 159 1.33 3.90 7.17
CA TYR A 159 2.01 5.06 7.74
C TYR A 159 3.36 4.67 8.34
N ASN A 160 4.26 5.62 8.60
CA ASN A 160 5.47 5.34 9.37
C ASN A 160 5.49 6.14 10.68
N GLY A 161 5.50 5.46 11.83
CA GLY A 161 5.54 6.12 13.13
C GLY A 161 6.93 6.55 13.62
N GLN A 162 8.03 6.12 12.98
CA GLN A 162 9.41 6.31 13.52
C GLN A 162 10.24 7.36 12.77
N ALA A 163 10.32 7.26 11.44
CA ALA A 163 11.31 8.01 10.67
C ALA A 163 10.90 8.22 9.20
N PRO A 164 11.57 9.12 8.47
CA PRO A 164 11.40 9.29 7.03
C PRO A 164 11.37 8.01 6.17
N SER A 165 10.21 7.63 5.61
CA SER A 165 10.09 6.46 4.72
C SER A 165 10.11 6.80 3.22
N HIS A 166 10.33 5.79 2.38
CA HIS A 166 10.33 5.85 0.92
C HIS A 166 8.97 5.57 0.27
N GLY A 167 7.91 5.24 1.03
CA GLY A 167 6.56 5.03 0.53
C GLY A 167 6.09 3.57 0.49
N VAL A 168 5.19 3.24 -0.45
CA VAL A 168 4.53 1.94 -0.58
C VAL A 168 5.35 0.99 -1.45
N VAL A 169 5.73 1.43 -2.66
CA VAL A 169 6.45 0.59 -3.63
C VAL A 169 7.79 1.23 -3.97
N ASN A 170 8.87 0.46 -3.85
CA ASN A 170 10.21 0.88 -4.23
C ASN A 170 10.87 -0.18 -5.11
N VAL A 171 11.11 0.17 -6.37
CA VAL A 171 11.84 -0.65 -7.35
C VAL A 171 13.13 0.05 -7.73
N GLY A 172 14.25 -0.59 -7.43
CA GLY A 172 15.58 -0.02 -7.66
C GLY A 172 15.97 0.04 -9.15
N LYS A 173 16.88 0.95 -9.48
CA LYS A 173 17.39 1.17 -10.84
C LYS A 173 18.06 -0.06 -11.46
N GLU A 174 18.78 -0.82 -10.65
CA GLU A 174 19.49 -2.05 -11.10
C GLU A 174 18.54 -3.25 -11.29
N SER A 175 17.25 -3.09 -10.98
CA SER A 175 16.30 -4.19 -11.07
C SER A 175 15.86 -4.45 -12.51
N THR A 176 15.68 -5.71 -12.85
CA THR A 176 15.05 -6.20 -14.08
C THR A 176 13.52 -6.31 -13.95
N ALA A 177 12.95 -5.88 -12.82
CA ALA A 177 11.55 -6.06 -12.49
C ALA A 177 10.59 -5.49 -13.54
N GLN A 178 9.56 -6.26 -13.85
CA GLN A 178 8.36 -5.82 -14.55
C GLN A 178 7.17 -5.85 -13.59
N ILE A 179 6.49 -4.71 -13.42
CA ILE A 179 5.25 -4.63 -12.66
C ILE A 179 4.10 -4.37 -13.62
N GLY A 180 3.08 -5.24 -13.61
CA GLY A 180 1.90 -5.06 -14.46
C GLY A 180 0.98 -3.94 -13.95
N SER A 181 0.64 -3.96 -12.66
CA SER A 181 -0.19 -2.89 -12.08
C SER A 181 0.03 -2.66 -10.59
N ILE A 182 -0.17 -1.41 -10.17
CA ILE A 182 -0.23 -0.99 -8.77
C ILE A 182 -1.57 -0.29 -8.56
N ARG A 183 -2.35 -0.75 -7.58
CA ARG A 183 -3.67 -0.20 -7.25
C ARG A 183 -3.70 0.24 -5.79
N LEU A 184 -4.01 1.51 -5.56
CA LEU A 184 -4.21 2.08 -4.23
C LEU A 184 -5.65 2.59 -4.16
N THR A 185 -6.49 2.02 -3.30
CA THR A 185 -7.92 2.36 -3.23
C THR A 185 -8.43 2.49 -1.80
N ASN A 186 -9.32 3.45 -1.56
CA ASN A 186 -10.01 3.62 -0.27
C ASN A 186 -9.06 3.67 0.94
N SER A 187 -7.88 4.26 0.76
CA SER A 187 -6.76 4.06 1.68
C SER A 187 -6.10 5.37 2.10
N THR A 188 -5.49 5.34 3.28
CA THR A 188 -4.74 6.46 3.85
C THR A 188 -3.26 6.12 3.85
N PHE A 189 -2.46 7.07 3.38
CA PHE A 189 -1.01 6.98 3.27
C PHE A 189 -0.39 8.18 3.98
N ALA A 190 0.32 7.95 5.07
CA ALA A 190 0.80 9.04 5.93
C ALA A 190 2.30 8.96 6.25
N ASP A 191 2.92 10.13 6.38
CA ASP A 191 4.31 10.31 6.83
C ASP A 191 5.37 9.63 5.94
N PHE A 192 5.37 10.02 4.67
CA PHE A 192 6.32 9.53 3.67
C PHE A 192 7.23 10.67 3.22
N VAL A 193 8.53 10.53 3.44
CA VAL A 193 9.46 11.62 3.13
C VAL A 193 9.85 11.65 1.66
N ARG A 194 9.79 10.51 0.96
CA ARG A 194 9.88 10.44 -0.50
C ARG A 194 8.51 10.20 -1.14
N GLY A 195 8.50 9.85 -2.43
CA GLY A 195 7.29 9.47 -3.15
C GLY A 195 6.56 8.27 -2.55
N VAL A 196 5.31 8.07 -2.95
CA VAL A 196 4.48 6.92 -2.56
C VAL A 196 4.86 5.69 -3.40
N ILE A 197 5.09 5.89 -4.70
CA ILE A 197 5.53 4.85 -5.64
C ILE A 197 6.80 5.35 -6.31
N ILE A 198 7.87 4.57 -6.19
CA ILE A 198 9.17 4.85 -6.79
C ILE A 198 9.58 3.64 -7.62
N VAL A 199 9.51 3.79 -8.94
CA VAL A 199 9.95 2.81 -9.92
C VAL A 199 11.06 3.42 -10.76
N SER A 200 12.30 3.05 -10.46
CA SER A 200 13.49 3.62 -11.11
C SER A 200 14.08 2.73 -12.21
N THR A 201 13.36 1.69 -12.64
CA THR A 201 13.72 0.82 -13.77
C THR A 201 12.69 0.92 -14.89
N ARG A 202 13.06 0.50 -16.10
CA ARG A 202 12.21 0.56 -17.29
C ARG A 202 11.07 -0.44 -17.21
N MET A 203 9.84 0.04 -17.35
CA MET A 203 8.62 -0.78 -17.40
C MET A 203 8.07 -0.88 -18.83
N ASN A 204 7.64 -2.08 -19.23
CA ASN A 204 7.07 -2.31 -20.56
C ASN A 204 5.61 -1.82 -20.68
N ASP A 205 4.80 -2.06 -19.65
CA ASP A 205 3.40 -1.61 -19.51
C ASP A 205 3.02 -1.58 -18.03
N LEU A 206 3.35 -0.50 -17.32
CA LEU A 206 3.00 -0.32 -15.90
C LEU A 206 1.72 0.51 -15.78
N LYS A 207 0.73 0.00 -15.05
CA LYS A 207 -0.52 0.72 -14.73
C LYS A 207 -0.59 1.09 -13.25
N ILE A 208 -0.57 2.37 -12.95
CA ILE A 208 -0.76 2.91 -11.59
C ILE A 208 -2.17 3.49 -11.51
N ARG A 209 -3.02 2.92 -10.65
CA ARG A 209 -4.39 3.40 -10.41
C ARG A 209 -4.57 3.78 -8.96
N VAL A 210 -5.01 5.01 -8.73
CA VAL A 210 -5.25 5.56 -7.40
C VAL A 210 -6.67 6.09 -7.34
N ASN A 211 -7.47 5.65 -6.38
CA ASN A 211 -8.86 6.08 -6.28
C ASN A 211 -9.33 6.19 -4.83
N ALA A 212 -9.92 7.33 -4.47
CA ALA A 212 -10.46 7.57 -3.14
C ALA A 212 -9.40 7.35 -2.04
N CYS A 213 -8.24 7.99 -2.19
CA CYS A 213 -7.14 7.88 -1.25
C CYS A 213 -6.80 9.23 -0.60
N THR A 214 -6.44 9.19 0.67
CA THR A 214 -5.90 10.33 1.42
C THR A 214 -4.40 10.16 1.59
N PHE A 215 -3.62 11.13 1.08
CA PHE A 215 -2.18 11.17 1.27
C PHE A 215 -1.84 12.35 2.19
N TYR A 216 -1.29 12.09 3.37
CA TYR A 216 -0.97 13.12 4.35
C TYR A 216 0.53 13.16 4.65
N ASN A 217 1.15 14.35 4.60
CA ASN A 217 2.59 14.52 4.76
C ASN A 217 3.39 13.52 3.93
N VAL A 218 3.11 13.50 2.62
CA VAL A 218 3.87 12.70 1.65
C VAL A 218 4.80 13.57 0.83
N ASN A 219 5.92 12.99 0.39
CA ASN A 219 6.96 13.68 -0.37
C ASN A 219 7.44 14.97 0.34
N THR A 220 7.73 14.87 1.63
CA THR A 220 8.10 16.02 2.47
C THR A 220 9.54 16.49 2.29
N SER A 221 10.44 15.67 1.75
CA SER A 221 11.81 16.10 1.45
C SER A 221 11.91 16.82 0.10
N GLU A 222 12.94 17.64 -0.05
CA GLU A 222 13.39 18.13 -1.36
C GLU A 222 13.95 16.97 -2.19
N ASN A 223 13.07 16.23 -2.84
CA ASN A 223 13.46 15.24 -3.83
C ASN A 223 12.73 15.45 -5.15
N SER A 224 13.44 15.13 -6.23
CA SER A 224 12.99 15.34 -7.61
C SER A 224 12.16 14.18 -8.17
N ALA A 225 11.99 13.08 -7.42
CA ALA A 225 11.31 11.88 -7.88
C ALA A 225 9.79 12.09 -7.97
N GLY A 226 9.23 12.88 -7.07
CA GLY A 226 7.80 13.17 -7.01
C GLY A 226 6.98 12.12 -6.25
N VAL A 227 5.67 12.36 -6.09
CA VAL A 227 4.76 11.44 -5.38
C VAL A 227 4.65 10.10 -6.11
N PHE A 228 4.55 10.14 -7.44
CA PHE A 228 4.60 8.96 -8.30
C PHE A 228 5.75 9.10 -9.28
N HIS A 229 6.76 8.23 -9.15
CA HIS A 229 7.93 8.17 -10.01
C HIS A 229 7.94 6.87 -10.80
N ALA A 230 7.81 6.98 -12.12
CA ALA A 230 7.86 5.87 -13.08
C ALA A 230 8.21 6.45 -14.46
N ASN A 231 9.42 6.98 -14.60
CA ASN A 231 9.80 7.78 -15.75
C ASN A 231 10.51 7.01 -16.88
N LEU A 232 10.71 5.71 -16.71
CA LEU A 232 11.37 4.85 -17.68
C LEU A 232 10.37 3.85 -18.27
N GLY A 233 10.17 3.91 -19.59
CA GLY A 233 9.27 3.01 -20.32
C GLY A 233 7.83 3.52 -20.40
N ASN A 234 6.88 2.61 -20.65
CA ASN A 234 5.47 2.96 -20.85
C ASN A 234 4.72 2.82 -19.54
N THR A 235 4.18 3.95 -19.06
CA THR A 235 3.38 3.98 -17.84
C THR A 235 2.05 4.67 -18.10
N GLU A 236 0.99 4.11 -17.54
CA GLU A 236 -0.31 4.77 -17.41
C GLU A 236 -0.57 5.06 -15.93
N ILE A 237 -0.81 6.33 -15.61
CA ILE A 237 -1.11 6.79 -14.26
C ILE A 237 -2.50 7.43 -14.27
N GLU A 238 -3.43 6.87 -13.50
CA GLU A 238 -4.74 7.46 -13.26
C GLU A 238 -4.97 7.68 -11.77
N VAL A 239 -5.34 8.91 -11.43
CA VAL A 239 -5.67 9.33 -10.07
C VAL A 239 -7.06 9.93 -10.06
N VAL A 240 -7.95 9.38 -9.24
CA VAL A 240 -9.35 9.76 -9.16
C VAL A 240 -9.72 10.04 -7.71
N ARG A 241 -10.50 11.12 -7.47
CA ARG A 241 -11.12 11.41 -6.17
C ARG A 241 -10.16 11.29 -4.98
N SER A 242 -8.91 11.72 -5.13
CA SER A 242 -7.89 11.59 -4.07
C SER A 242 -7.40 12.95 -3.61
N ILE A 243 -6.99 13.05 -2.33
CA ILE A 243 -6.48 14.28 -1.73
C ILE A 243 -5.05 14.14 -1.23
N PHE A 244 -4.22 15.16 -1.45
CA PHE A 244 -2.78 15.12 -1.21
C PHE A 244 -2.31 16.31 -0.37
N CYS A 245 -1.77 16.06 0.83
CA CYS A 245 -0.95 17.02 1.57
C CYS A 245 0.53 16.77 1.25
N ILE A 246 1.13 17.69 0.49
CA ILE A 246 2.51 17.57 -0.01
C ILE A 246 3.29 18.80 0.48
N PRO A 247 3.91 18.74 1.69
CA PRO A 247 4.51 19.91 2.31
C PRO A 247 5.96 20.18 1.87
N GLY A 248 6.61 19.29 1.12
CA GLY A 248 8.01 19.49 0.70
C GLY A 248 8.20 20.75 -0.15
N SER A 249 9.32 21.45 0.00
CA SER A 249 9.56 22.81 -0.53
C SER A 249 9.71 22.92 -2.05
N SER A 250 9.98 21.83 -2.77
CA SER A 250 10.05 21.80 -4.24
C SER A 250 9.32 20.60 -4.83
N PRO A 251 8.02 20.47 -4.55
CA PRO A 251 7.32 19.21 -4.75
C PRO A 251 7.13 18.97 -6.24
N LYS A 252 7.25 17.70 -6.62
CA LYS A 252 6.84 17.17 -7.91
C LYS A 252 5.71 16.20 -7.66
N PHE A 253 4.62 16.31 -8.42
CA PHE A 253 3.51 15.37 -8.26
C PHE A 253 3.80 14.07 -9.01
N ILE A 254 3.94 14.15 -10.33
CA ILE A 254 4.20 12.97 -11.16
C ILE A 254 5.51 13.14 -11.94
N ASP A 255 6.33 12.10 -11.93
CA ASP A 255 7.49 11.93 -12.80
C ASP A 255 7.26 10.72 -13.71
N ALA A 256 6.75 10.99 -14.91
CA ALA A 256 6.43 9.98 -15.91
C ALA A 256 7.26 10.19 -17.18
N GLY A 257 7.52 9.11 -17.91
CA GLY A 257 8.38 9.12 -19.09
C GLY A 257 7.69 9.73 -20.30
N ALA A 258 8.47 10.14 -21.30
CA ALA A 258 7.92 10.58 -22.58
C ALA A 258 7.03 9.48 -23.19
N GLY A 259 5.79 9.82 -23.55
CA GLY A 259 4.79 8.87 -24.06
C GLY A 259 3.91 8.20 -22.99
N SER A 260 4.13 8.49 -21.70
CA SER A 260 3.23 8.02 -20.63
C SER A 260 1.86 8.70 -20.70
N ILE A 261 0.82 7.98 -20.33
CA ILE A 261 -0.55 8.51 -20.22
C ILE A 261 -0.79 8.88 -18.75
N VAL A 262 -1.10 10.14 -18.49
CA VAL A 262 -1.39 10.62 -17.13
C VAL A 262 -2.75 11.29 -17.12
N LYS A 263 -3.67 10.79 -16.28
CA LYS A 263 -5.03 11.30 -16.13
C LYS A 263 -5.36 11.54 -14.66
N ILE A 264 -5.62 12.80 -14.32
CA ILE A 264 -6.03 13.20 -12.97
C ILE A 264 -7.46 13.71 -13.04
N THR A 265 -8.35 13.17 -12.20
CA THR A 265 -9.77 13.50 -12.20
C THR A 265 -10.26 13.71 -10.77
N ASP A 266 -10.95 14.83 -10.54
CA ASP A 266 -11.54 15.18 -9.24
C ASP A 266 -10.61 15.01 -8.04
N SER A 267 -9.32 15.31 -8.23
CA SER A 267 -8.28 15.12 -7.21
C SER A 267 -7.63 16.45 -6.86
N TYR A 268 -7.27 16.60 -5.58
CA TYR A 268 -6.87 17.89 -5.01
C TYR A 268 -5.57 17.75 -4.23
N ARG A 269 -4.71 18.76 -4.29
CA ARG A 269 -3.66 18.97 -3.28
C ARG A 269 -4.08 20.07 -2.32
N VAL A 270 -3.67 19.90 -1.07
CA VAL A 270 -3.72 20.95 -0.05
C VAL A 270 -2.79 22.09 -0.46
N ASN A 271 -3.19 23.33 -0.21
CA ASN A 271 -2.38 24.52 -0.46
C ASN A 271 -1.24 24.66 0.56
N MET A 272 -0.25 23.77 0.47
CA MET A 272 0.96 23.80 1.31
C MET A 272 2.12 24.52 0.62
N GLN A 273 2.13 24.53 -0.72
CA GLN A 273 3.23 25.06 -1.53
C GLN A 273 2.67 25.89 -2.69
N PRO A 274 3.29 27.04 -3.03
CA PRO A 274 2.76 27.94 -4.05
C PRO A 274 2.75 27.30 -5.44
N ARG A 275 3.68 26.39 -5.72
CA ARG A 275 3.78 25.66 -6.99
C ARG A 275 4.06 24.18 -6.74
N ILE A 276 3.59 23.34 -7.66
CA ILE A 276 3.96 21.94 -7.75
C ILE A 276 4.36 21.64 -9.20
N ARG A 277 5.44 20.90 -9.39
CA ARG A 277 5.84 20.47 -10.74
C ARG A 277 4.99 19.30 -11.19
N ASN A 278 4.70 19.28 -12.49
CA ASN A 278 3.94 18.21 -13.15
C ASN A 278 2.59 17.88 -12.48
N PRO A 279 1.68 18.86 -12.30
CA PRO A 279 0.39 18.62 -11.64
C PRO A 279 -0.59 17.79 -12.47
N TYR A 280 -0.48 17.78 -13.80
CA TYR A 280 -1.38 17.05 -14.72
C TYR A 280 -2.88 17.25 -14.44
N GLY A 281 -3.30 18.46 -14.04
CA GLY A 281 -4.70 18.77 -13.72
C GLY A 281 -5.08 18.57 -12.25
N LEU A 282 -4.13 18.23 -11.37
CA LEU A 282 -4.33 18.22 -9.92
C LEU A 282 -4.78 19.61 -9.44
N LEU A 283 -5.97 19.68 -8.84
CA LEU A 283 -6.57 20.91 -8.35
C LEU A 283 -5.91 21.32 -7.03
N THR A 284 -5.96 22.60 -6.66
CA THR A 284 -5.42 23.08 -5.37
C THR A 284 -6.57 23.57 -4.50
N THR A 285 -6.61 23.16 -3.23
CA THR A 285 -7.57 23.67 -2.25
C THR A 285 -7.31 25.16 -1.98
N ARG A 286 -8.27 25.88 -1.37
CA ARG A 286 -8.06 27.29 -1.03
C ARG A 286 -7.13 27.44 0.18
N GLY A 287 -7.34 26.62 1.20
CA GLY A 287 -6.59 26.69 2.44
C GLY A 287 -5.56 25.59 2.64
N ASN A 288 -4.81 25.72 3.73
CA ASN A 288 -3.78 24.77 4.17
C ASN A 288 -4.39 23.54 4.87
N GLU A 289 -3.55 22.65 5.37
CA GLU A 289 -3.96 21.39 5.99
C GLU A 289 -4.99 21.55 7.11
N ARG A 290 -4.83 22.56 7.98
CA ARG A 290 -5.69 22.79 9.15
C ARG A 290 -7.08 23.26 8.78
N SER A 291 -7.22 23.86 7.60
CA SER A 291 -8.53 24.28 7.07
C SER A 291 -9.20 23.19 6.22
N VAL A 292 -8.42 22.21 5.76
CA VAL A 292 -8.92 21.14 4.88
C VAL A 292 -9.31 19.92 5.69
N PHE A 293 -8.53 19.55 6.71
CA PHE A 293 -8.76 18.36 7.54
C PHE A 293 -9.19 18.74 8.96
N ALA A 294 -9.99 17.89 9.60
CA ALA A 294 -10.52 18.14 10.94
C ALA A 294 -9.44 18.18 12.03
N SER A 295 -8.57 17.18 12.08
CA SER A 295 -7.48 17.07 13.06
C SER A 295 -6.37 16.15 12.52
N PRO A 296 -5.64 16.56 11.46
CA PRO A 296 -4.66 15.69 10.86
C PRO A 296 -3.39 15.59 11.73
N ALA A 297 -2.79 14.41 11.80
CA ALA A 297 -1.46 14.19 12.37
C ALA A 297 -0.68 13.18 11.52
N ASN A 298 0.61 12.96 11.81
CA ASN A 298 1.41 11.97 11.08
C ASN A 298 0.96 10.53 11.37
N ASP A 299 0.59 10.25 12.62
CA ASP A 299 0.07 8.95 13.05
C ASP A 299 -1.46 8.90 12.88
N PRO A 300 -1.99 8.11 11.92
CA PRO A 300 -3.42 7.93 11.73
C PRO A 300 -4.14 7.21 12.87
N LEU A 301 -3.39 6.56 13.78
CA LEU A 301 -3.94 5.78 14.89
C LEU A 301 -3.95 6.54 16.22
N ASP A 302 -3.35 7.73 16.28
CA ASP A 302 -3.55 8.62 17.43
C ASP A 302 -5.05 8.92 17.55
N GLY A 303 -5.61 8.74 18.76
CA GLY A 303 -7.04 8.88 19.03
C GLY A 303 -7.61 10.27 18.74
N CYS A 304 -6.76 11.28 18.54
CA CYS A 304 -7.18 12.61 18.11
C CYS A 304 -7.08 12.83 16.59
N THR A 305 -6.50 11.89 15.83
CA THR A 305 -6.27 12.05 14.39
C THR A 305 -7.55 11.82 13.58
N SER A 306 -7.85 12.75 12.69
CA SER A 306 -8.90 12.61 11.70
C SER A 306 -8.55 13.38 10.43
N TYR A 307 -8.46 12.65 9.31
CA TYR A 307 -8.33 13.24 7.98
C TYR A 307 -9.68 13.53 7.31
N ARG A 308 -10.76 13.59 8.09
CA ARG A 308 -12.07 14.03 7.59
C ARG A 308 -11.94 15.40 6.94
N ILE A 309 -12.43 15.52 5.72
CA ILE A 309 -12.40 16.79 4.99
C ILE A 309 -13.47 17.72 5.56
N VAL A 310 -13.05 18.87 6.07
CA VAL A 310 -13.91 19.91 6.65
C VAL A 310 -14.03 21.15 5.78
N ASP A 311 -13.25 21.24 4.70
CA ASP A 311 -13.37 22.32 3.72
C ASP A 311 -14.75 22.24 3.03
N GLY A 312 -15.59 23.24 3.30
CA GLY A 312 -16.94 23.34 2.74
C GLY A 312 -16.97 23.37 1.21
N ALA A 313 -15.90 23.84 0.53
CA ALA A 313 -15.80 23.83 -0.92
C ALA A 313 -15.63 22.43 -1.52
N LEU A 314 -15.22 21.46 -0.69
CA LEU A 314 -15.03 20.06 -1.08
C LEU A 314 -16.18 19.16 -0.59
N SER A 315 -17.14 19.72 0.14
CA SER A 315 -18.29 18.99 0.66
C SER A 315 -19.04 18.25 -0.45
N GLY A 316 -19.41 16.99 -0.20
CA GLY A 316 -20.15 16.14 -1.13
C GLY A 316 -19.34 15.56 -2.31
N LYS A 317 -18.05 15.88 -2.46
CA LYS A 317 -17.24 15.42 -3.61
C LYS A 317 -16.75 13.96 -3.54
N LYS A 318 -17.09 13.20 -2.49
CA LYS A 318 -16.59 11.82 -2.24
C LYS A 318 -15.08 11.72 -2.49
N LEU A 319 -14.33 12.53 -1.73
CA LEU A 319 -12.92 12.80 -1.95
C LEU A 319 -12.09 12.20 -0.83
N GLY A 320 -10.96 11.60 -1.18
CA GLY A 320 -10.07 10.97 -0.21
C GLY A 320 -10.59 9.62 0.25
N ASP A 321 -9.99 9.13 1.32
CA ASP A 321 -10.34 7.86 1.92
C ASP A 321 -11.70 7.92 2.63
N PRO A 322 -12.66 7.06 2.25
CA PRO A 322 -14.04 7.11 2.75
C PRO A 322 -14.16 6.76 4.24
N ARG A 323 -13.13 6.17 4.87
CA ARG A 323 -13.17 5.87 6.30
C ARG A 323 -13.24 7.12 7.18
N TRP A 324 -12.92 8.29 6.63
CA TRP A 324 -12.94 9.56 7.36
C TRP A 324 -14.17 10.42 7.09
N GLU A 325 -15.16 9.94 6.33
CA GLU A 325 -16.40 10.72 6.08
C GLU A 325 -17.25 10.94 7.34
#